data_AF-A0A5L8ZCZ0-F1
#
_entry.id   AF-A0A5L8ZCZ0-F1
#
_cell.length_a   1.000
_cell.length_b   1.000
_cell.length_c   1.000
_cell.angle_alpha   90.00
_cell.angle_beta   90.00
_cell.angle_gamma   90.00
#
_symmetry.space_group_name_H-M   'P 1'
#
loop_
_entity.id
_entity.type
_entity.pdbx_description
1 polymer ?
#
loop_
_entity_poly.entity_id
_entity_poly.type
_entity_poly.pdbx_seq_one_letter_code
_entity_poly.pdbx_strand_id
1 'polypeptide(L)'
;MSREIEKFLEILKDPQKHFGINVHDLSTCKAYEYEKYDCEIALLHKCHLENDPDNEKLLSTFRDIFSKDYLELRHPFHNDVVTRAVLSIEAYPTQSFVFFIDENNQYPWILYHMESFVLFFITPKNIFTRKNFLRGWYPISLFNNALNISKFIAQLKTKDLEFKDKKFGINFNIDRPCHTFSDFNWFNKLHLQNCKIINSPMFFKTNTMTNFIDDDDIVKIRPGLIDYDFHIKNNF
;
A
#
# COMPACT_ATOMS: atom_id res chain seq x y z
N MET A 1 23.39 -12.47 2.32
CA MET A 1 22.00 -12.80 1.98
C MET A 1 21.19 -12.63 3.25
N SER A 2 20.15 -11.78 3.23
CA SER A 2 19.39 -11.50 4.46
C SER A 2 18.49 -12.67 4.86
N ARG A 3 18.73 -13.21 6.06
CA ARG A 3 17.94 -14.28 6.67
C ARG A 3 16.48 -13.90 6.89
N GLU A 4 16.20 -12.62 7.18
CA GLU A 4 14.82 -12.18 7.47
C GLU A 4 13.98 -12.06 6.20
N ILE A 5 14.58 -11.62 5.09
CA ILE A 5 13.93 -11.62 3.78
C ILE A 5 13.61 -13.06 3.33
N GLU A 6 14.57 -13.99 3.48
CA GLU A 6 14.36 -15.41 3.15
C GLU A 6 13.18 -16.01 3.94
N LYS A 7 13.17 -15.83 5.26
CA LYS A 7 12.06 -16.28 6.10
C LYS A 7 10.73 -15.67 5.65
N PHE A 8 10.72 -14.39 5.30
CA PHE A 8 9.51 -13.72 4.86
C PHE A 8 9.02 -14.28 3.51
N LEU A 9 9.92 -14.52 2.56
CA LEU A 9 9.58 -15.19 1.29
C LEU A 9 8.98 -16.58 1.53
N GLU A 10 9.55 -17.39 2.44
CA GLU A 10 8.98 -18.70 2.77
C GLU A 10 7.56 -18.60 3.37
N ILE A 11 7.31 -17.62 4.23
CA ILE A 11 5.97 -17.35 4.77
C ILE A 11 4.99 -17.07 3.62
N LEU A 12 5.39 -16.22 2.68
CA LEU A 12 4.53 -15.75 1.60
C LEU A 12 4.29 -16.79 0.48
N LYS A 13 5.03 -17.90 0.44
CA LYS A 13 4.71 -19.03 -0.45
C LYS A 13 3.38 -19.68 -0.09
N ASP A 14 3.05 -19.72 1.20
CA ASP A 14 1.77 -20.24 1.70
C ASP A 14 1.34 -19.43 2.94
N PRO A 15 0.85 -18.18 2.73
CA PRO A 15 0.49 -17.29 3.82
C PRO A 15 -0.72 -17.82 4.58
N GLN A 16 -1.59 -18.60 3.92
CA GLN A 16 -2.77 -19.18 4.56
C GLN A 16 -2.37 -20.15 5.65
N LYS A 17 -1.50 -21.10 5.31
CA LYS A 17 -0.97 -22.08 6.27
C LYS A 17 -0.18 -21.42 7.39
N HIS A 18 0.72 -20.49 7.07
CA HIS A 18 1.59 -19.87 8.07
C HIS A 18 0.83 -19.02 9.09
N PHE A 19 -0.19 -18.29 8.66
CA PHE A 19 -0.96 -17.42 9.54
C PHE A 19 -2.20 -18.11 10.14
N GLY A 20 -2.47 -19.37 9.77
CA GLY A 20 -3.67 -20.09 10.20
C GLY A 20 -4.95 -19.47 9.67
N ILE A 21 -4.90 -18.91 8.46
CA ILE A 21 -6.01 -18.20 7.83
C ILE A 21 -6.95 -19.19 7.17
N ASN A 22 -8.24 -19.01 7.42
CA ASN A 22 -9.30 -19.64 6.66
C ASN A 22 -9.90 -18.59 5.71
N VAL A 23 -9.79 -18.82 4.40
CA VAL A 23 -10.28 -17.89 3.36
C VAL A 23 -11.78 -17.65 3.39
N HIS A 24 -12.53 -18.51 4.07
CA HIS A 24 -13.97 -18.36 4.28
C HIS A 24 -14.30 -17.74 5.65
N ASP A 25 -13.29 -17.41 6.45
CA ASP A 25 -13.43 -16.85 7.79
C ASP A 25 -12.42 -15.72 8.07
N LEU A 26 -12.92 -14.49 7.93
CA LEU A 26 -12.18 -13.26 8.19
C LEU A 26 -11.79 -13.07 9.66
N SER A 27 -12.28 -13.89 10.60
CA SER A 27 -11.86 -13.85 12.02
C SER A 27 -10.36 -14.11 12.18
N THR A 28 -9.75 -14.76 11.19
CA THR A 28 -8.31 -15.04 11.13
C THR A 28 -7.47 -13.84 10.68
N CYS A 29 -8.09 -12.80 10.11
CA CYS A 29 -7.43 -11.53 9.80
C CYS A 29 -7.28 -10.69 11.06
N LYS A 30 -6.11 -10.07 11.24
CA LYS A 30 -5.90 -9.20 12.41
C LYS A 30 -6.25 -7.75 12.09
N ALA A 31 -7.19 -7.20 12.85
CA ALA A 31 -7.36 -5.76 12.89
C ALA A 31 -6.06 -5.11 13.40
N TYR A 32 -5.58 -4.09 12.69
CA TYR A 32 -4.44 -3.31 13.14
C TYR A 32 -4.88 -2.37 14.27
N GLU A 33 -4.27 -2.57 15.44
CA GLU A 33 -4.47 -1.74 16.64
C GLU A 33 -3.67 -0.44 16.50
N TYR A 34 -4.09 0.41 15.56
CA TYR A 34 -3.37 1.61 15.15
C TYR A 34 -3.09 2.58 16.32
N GLU A 35 -3.92 2.56 17.36
CA GLU A 35 -3.78 3.42 18.55
C GLU A 35 -2.49 3.13 19.34
N LYS A 36 -1.86 1.97 19.13
CA LYS A 36 -0.60 1.59 19.79
C LYS A 36 0.65 2.10 19.09
N TYR A 37 0.50 2.74 17.93
CA TYR A 37 1.62 3.07 17.05
C TYR A 37 1.55 4.54 16.60
N ASP A 38 2.72 5.15 16.43
CA ASP A 38 2.87 6.48 15.83
C ASP A 38 3.67 6.33 14.54
N CYS A 39 2.97 6.02 13.46
CA CYS A 39 3.50 5.89 12.10
C CYS A 39 2.48 6.31 11.05
N GLU A 40 2.89 6.35 9.79
CA GLU A 40 2.07 6.82 8.66
C GLU A 40 0.85 5.90 8.46
N ILE A 41 1.04 4.59 8.60
CA ILE A 41 -0.04 3.60 8.51
C ILE A 41 -1.04 3.78 9.66
N ALA A 42 -0.56 4.05 10.87
CA ALA A 42 -1.43 4.30 12.02
C ALA A 42 -2.22 5.60 11.88
N LEU A 43 -1.57 6.67 11.40
CA LEU A 43 -2.21 7.95 11.09
C LEU A 43 -3.31 7.78 10.04
N LEU A 44 -3.04 7.04 8.97
CA LEU A 44 -4.01 6.75 7.93
C LEU A 44 -5.22 5.99 8.47
N HIS A 45 -4.98 4.94 9.26
CA HIS A 45 -6.06 4.17 9.89
C HIS A 45 -6.90 5.01 10.85
N LYS A 46 -6.25 5.90 11.62
CA LYS A 46 -6.94 6.85 12.51
C LYS A 46 -7.88 7.77 11.72
N CYS A 47 -7.35 8.50 10.74
CA CYS A 47 -8.12 9.42 9.92
C CYS A 47 -9.24 8.72 9.15
N HIS A 48 -8.99 7.49 8.70
CA HIS A 48 -10.02 6.66 8.09
C HIS A 48 -11.15 6.32 9.08
N LEU A 49 -10.84 5.88 10.29
CA LEU A 49 -11.86 5.52 11.29
C LEU A 49 -12.66 6.74 11.76
N GLU A 50 -11.98 7.88 11.91
CA GLU A 50 -12.59 9.16 12.31
C GLU A 50 -13.37 9.83 11.16
N ASN A 51 -13.33 9.26 9.95
CA ASN A 51 -13.92 9.83 8.74
C ASN A 51 -13.43 11.28 8.48
N ASP A 52 -12.12 11.49 8.67
CA ASP A 52 -11.44 12.78 8.54
C ASP A 52 -10.37 12.70 7.41
N PRO A 53 -10.78 12.60 6.14
CA PRO A 53 -9.85 12.52 5.02
C PRO A 53 -9.11 13.84 4.75
N ASP A 54 -9.59 14.95 5.32
CA ASP A 54 -9.02 16.30 5.17
C ASP A 54 -8.13 16.68 6.36
N ASN A 55 -7.74 15.70 7.18
CA ASN A 55 -6.85 15.91 8.31
C ASN A 55 -5.51 16.53 7.87
N GLU A 56 -5.19 17.73 8.34
CA GLU A 56 -3.96 18.43 7.93
C GLU A 56 -2.67 17.68 8.27
N LYS A 57 -2.64 16.92 9.38
CA LYS A 57 -1.47 16.07 9.71
C LYS A 57 -1.30 14.96 8.69
N LEU A 58 -2.39 14.32 8.26
CA LEU A 58 -2.35 13.31 7.19
C LEU A 58 -1.85 13.93 5.88
N LEU A 59 -2.47 15.02 5.43
CA LEU A 59 -2.14 15.67 4.16
C LEU A 59 -0.71 16.19 4.14
N SER A 60 -0.23 16.83 5.21
CA SER A 60 1.17 17.29 5.30
C SER A 60 2.17 16.14 5.33
N THR A 61 1.88 15.05 6.05
CA THR A 61 2.74 13.87 6.10
C THR A 61 2.92 13.25 4.72
N PHE A 62 1.82 13.01 3.98
CA PHE A 62 1.90 12.38 2.67
C PHE A 62 2.40 13.34 1.57
N ARG A 63 2.21 14.65 1.72
CA ARG A 63 2.90 15.66 0.89
C ARG A 63 4.42 15.54 1.02
N ASP A 64 4.92 15.47 2.24
CA ASP A 64 6.37 15.30 2.48
C ASP A 64 6.88 13.99 1.89
N ILE A 65 6.18 12.87 2.14
CA ILE A 65 6.55 11.55 1.59
C ILE A 65 6.59 11.57 0.07
N PHE A 66 5.55 12.10 -0.59
CA PHE A 66 5.48 12.11 -2.04
C PHE A 66 6.41 13.13 -2.71
N SER A 67 6.98 14.07 -1.96
CA SER A 67 7.99 15.01 -2.46
C SER A 67 9.39 14.39 -2.60
N LYS A 68 9.63 13.22 -2.00
CA LYS A 68 10.94 12.56 -1.96
C LYS A 68 11.21 11.72 -3.20
N ASP A 69 12.47 11.33 -3.36
CA ASP A 69 12.91 10.44 -4.45
C ASP A 69 12.57 8.97 -4.18
N TYR A 70 12.51 8.58 -2.90
CA TYR A 70 12.29 7.23 -2.42
C TYR A 70 11.04 7.20 -1.55
N LEU A 71 10.25 6.13 -1.68
CA LEU A 71 9.05 5.95 -0.88
C LEU A 71 9.45 5.33 0.46
N GLU A 72 9.52 6.17 1.49
CA GLU A 72 9.93 5.77 2.82
C GLU A 72 8.79 5.93 3.83
N LEU A 73 8.60 4.90 4.64
CA LEU A 73 7.60 4.85 5.70
C LEU A 73 8.22 4.20 6.93
N ARG A 74 7.76 4.57 8.12
CA ARG A 74 8.11 3.84 9.34
C ARG A 74 7.45 2.46 9.32
N HIS A 75 8.14 1.46 9.84
CA HIS A 75 7.58 0.11 9.92
C HIS A 75 6.32 0.12 10.81
N PRO A 76 5.21 -0.56 10.43
CA PRO A 76 3.93 -0.50 11.14
C PRO A 76 3.99 -0.93 12.61
N PHE A 77 4.94 -1.78 12.99
CA PHE A 77 5.11 -2.28 14.37
C PHE A 77 6.41 -1.84 15.05
N HIS A 78 7.31 -1.19 14.32
CA HIS A 78 8.65 -0.80 14.78
C HIS A 78 8.86 0.65 14.33
N ASN A 79 8.21 1.60 15.01
CA ASN A 79 8.10 2.98 14.52
C ASN A 79 9.42 3.76 14.56
N ASP A 80 10.43 3.23 15.23
CA ASP A 80 11.82 3.68 15.19
C ASP A 80 12.58 3.23 13.93
N VAL A 81 12.03 2.26 13.19
CA VAL A 81 12.63 1.72 11.97
C VAL A 81 12.00 2.39 10.75
N VAL A 82 12.82 3.08 9.96
CA VAL A 82 12.44 3.57 8.63
C VAL A 82 12.67 2.47 7.60
N THR A 83 11.68 2.25 6.75
CA THR A 83 11.72 1.28 5.66
C THR A 83 11.49 1.98 4.34
N ARG A 84 12.08 1.44 3.27
CA ARG A 84 11.98 1.98 1.92
C ARG A 84 11.34 0.95 0.99
N ALA A 85 10.49 1.42 0.09
CA ALA A 85 9.95 0.59 -0.98
C ALA A 85 11.05 0.20 -1.97
N VAL A 86 11.21 -1.09 -2.23
CA VAL A 86 12.28 -1.63 -3.10
C VAL A 86 11.76 -2.36 -4.33
N LEU A 87 10.47 -2.72 -4.32
CA LEU A 87 9.80 -3.41 -5.41
C LEU A 87 8.29 -3.12 -5.35
N SER A 88 7.66 -2.97 -6.51
CA SER A 88 6.21 -3.05 -6.65
C SER A 88 5.84 -4.10 -7.68
N ILE A 89 4.82 -4.90 -7.38
CA ILE A 89 4.23 -5.88 -8.31
C ILE A 89 2.78 -5.50 -8.53
N GLU A 90 2.42 -5.17 -9.76
CA GLU A 90 1.04 -4.95 -10.18
C GLU A 90 0.38 -6.32 -10.40
N ALA A 91 -0.59 -6.68 -9.54
CA ALA A 91 -1.38 -7.89 -9.70
C ALA A 91 -2.53 -7.67 -10.70
N TYR A 92 -3.09 -6.46 -10.70
CA TYR A 92 -4.09 -5.93 -11.61
C TYR A 92 -3.88 -4.41 -11.73
N PRO A 93 -4.43 -3.71 -12.75
CA PRO A 93 -4.23 -2.26 -12.90
C PRO A 93 -4.58 -1.45 -11.64
N THR A 94 -5.56 -1.90 -10.86
CA THR A 94 -5.93 -1.26 -9.59
C THR A 94 -5.16 -1.78 -8.39
N GLN A 95 -4.50 -2.93 -8.45
CA GLN A 95 -3.97 -3.66 -7.29
C GLN A 95 -2.47 -3.86 -7.36
N SER A 96 -1.76 -3.44 -6.32
CA SER A 96 -0.30 -3.61 -6.26
C SER A 96 0.18 -4.04 -4.89
N PHE A 97 1.20 -4.89 -4.90
CA PHE A 97 2.02 -5.22 -3.72
C PHE A 97 3.28 -4.38 -3.76
N VAL A 98 3.52 -3.58 -2.73
CA VAL A 98 4.72 -2.76 -2.58
C VAL A 98 5.53 -3.31 -1.41
N PHE A 99 6.74 -3.76 -1.70
CA PHE A 99 7.65 -4.37 -0.74
C PHE A 99 8.53 -3.31 -0.11
N PHE A 100 8.57 -3.30 1.21
CA PHE A 100 9.36 -2.40 2.02
C PHE A 100 10.39 -3.17 2.84
N ILE A 101 11.55 -2.58 3.04
CA ILE A 101 12.64 -3.12 3.85
C ILE A 101 13.47 -1.96 4.45
N ASP A 102 14.04 -2.14 5.63
CA ASP A 102 14.97 -1.19 6.24
C ASP A 102 16.41 -1.35 5.69
N GLU A 103 17.26 -0.37 5.95
CA GLU A 103 18.66 -0.35 5.50
C GLU A 103 19.47 -1.59 5.93
N ASN A 104 19.12 -2.20 7.06
CA ASN A 104 19.81 -3.38 7.60
C ASN A 104 19.20 -4.70 7.10
N ASN A 105 18.18 -4.64 6.24
CA ASN A 105 17.48 -5.81 5.70
C ASN A 105 16.83 -6.71 6.76
N GLN A 106 16.29 -6.14 7.84
CA GLN A 106 15.78 -6.87 9.00
C GLN A 106 14.24 -6.93 9.09
N TYR A 107 13.55 -5.90 8.62
CA TYR A 107 12.11 -5.69 8.84
C TYR A 107 11.33 -5.63 7.52
N PRO A 108 11.26 -6.74 6.75
CA PRO A 108 10.50 -6.76 5.52
C PRO A 108 9.00 -6.69 5.80
N TRP A 109 8.28 -5.94 4.98
CA TRP A 109 6.82 -5.93 4.98
C TRP A 109 6.28 -5.55 3.61
N ILE A 110 4.98 -5.78 3.40
CA ILE A 110 4.29 -5.49 2.14
C ILE A 110 3.11 -4.58 2.43
N LEU A 111 2.97 -3.53 1.64
CA LEU A 111 1.76 -2.75 1.52
C LEU A 111 0.98 -3.29 0.32
N TYR A 112 -0.27 -3.67 0.53
CA TYR A 112 -1.20 -4.05 -0.54
C TYR A 112 -2.20 -2.92 -0.76
N HIS A 113 -2.10 -2.35 -1.96
CA HIS A 113 -2.84 -1.21 -2.44
C HIS A 113 -3.95 -1.66 -3.40
N MET A 114 -5.14 -1.04 -3.32
CA MET A 114 -6.20 -1.22 -4.33
C MET A 114 -6.97 0.08 -4.64
N GLU A 115 -7.77 0.57 -3.70
CA GLU A 115 -8.54 1.82 -3.84
C GLU A 115 -8.15 2.87 -2.78
N SER A 116 -7.39 2.43 -1.78
CA SER A 116 -6.78 3.24 -0.75
C SER A 116 -5.30 2.85 -0.62
N PHE A 117 -4.50 3.77 -0.10
CA PHE A 117 -3.05 3.67 -0.02
C PHE A 117 -2.62 2.40 0.70
N VAL A 118 -3.35 2.02 1.75
CA VAL A 118 -3.21 0.75 2.45
C VAL A 118 -4.58 0.14 2.69
N LEU A 119 -4.87 -0.94 1.97
CA LEU A 119 -6.05 -1.77 2.24
C LEU A 119 -5.69 -2.91 3.20
N PHE A 120 -4.56 -3.56 2.89
CA PHE A 120 -3.92 -4.54 3.76
C PHE A 120 -2.43 -4.25 3.81
N PHE A 121 -1.80 -4.67 4.90
CA PHE A 121 -0.35 -4.82 4.92
C PHE A 121 0.03 -6.16 5.52
N ILE A 122 1.14 -6.72 5.04
CA ILE A 122 1.61 -8.07 5.37
C ILE A 122 2.96 -7.94 6.03
N THR A 123 3.13 -8.59 7.16
CA THR A 123 4.41 -8.68 7.89
C THR A 123 4.72 -10.15 8.16
N PRO A 124 5.91 -10.50 8.67
CA PRO A 124 6.20 -11.86 9.11
C PRO A 124 5.23 -12.40 10.17
N LYS A 125 4.47 -11.54 10.85
CA LYS A 125 3.53 -11.93 11.92
C LYS A 125 2.15 -12.30 11.40
N ASN A 126 1.61 -11.53 10.45
CA ASN A 126 0.25 -11.69 9.93
C ASN A 126 -0.05 -10.74 8.75
N ILE A 127 -1.26 -10.86 8.23
CA ILE A 127 -1.93 -9.87 7.37
C ILE A 127 -2.82 -8.99 8.25
N PHE A 128 -2.68 -7.68 8.09
CA PHE A 128 -3.37 -6.68 8.89
C PHE A 128 -4.22 -5.77 8.02
N THR A 129 -5.35 -5.32 8.58
CA THR A 129 -6.26 -4.35 7.95
C THR A 129 -6.95 -3.50 9.02
N ARG A 130 -7.76 -2.53 8.60
CA ARG A 130 -8.56 -1.69 9.52
C ARG A 130 -9.68 -2.49 10.18
N LYS A 131 -9.98 -2.17 11.45
CA LYS A 131 -10.93 -2.92 12.30
C LYS A 131 -12.33 -3.11 11.69
N ASN A 132 -12.87 -2.09 11.03
CA ASN A 132 -14.22 -2.12 10.48
C ASN A 132 -14.30 -2.79 9.10
N PHE A 133 -13.17 -3.08 8.46
CA PHE A 133 -13.15 -3.72 7.15
C PHE A 133 -13.58 -5.18 7.21
N LEU A 134 -13.41 -5.87 8.35
CA LEU A 134 -13.70 -7.30 8.47
C LEU A 134 -15.20 -7.65 8.54
N ARG A 135 -16.10 -6.67 8.32
CA ARG A 135 -17.55 -6.88 8.38
C ARG A 135 -18.14 -6.96 6.97
N GLY A 136 -18.52 -8.16 6.52
CA GLY A 136 -19.27 -8.38 5.27
C GLY A 136 -18.64 -9.43 4.34
N TRP A 137 -19.19 -9.55 3.12
CA TRP A 137 -18.76 -10.50 2.08
C TRP A 137 -17.71 -9.94 1.12
N TYR A 138 -17.80 -8.64 0.79
CA TYR A 138 -16.79 -7.89 0.02
C TYR A 138 -15.34 -7.96 0.57
N PRO A 139 -15.11 -7.98 1.90
CA PRO A 139 -13.76 -8.12 2.46
C PRO A 139 -13.12 -9.49 2.19
N ILE A 140 -13.90 -10.56 1.98
CA ILE A 140 -13.37 -11.91 1.68
C ILE A 140 -12.67 -11.92 0.32
N SER A 141 -13.30 -11.37 -0.72
CA SER A 141 -12.69 -11.34 -2.06
C SER A 141 -11.43 -10.49 -2.08
N LEU A 142 -11.45 -9.34 -1.41
CA LEU A 142 -10.28 -8.45 -1.30
C LEU A 142 -9.14 -9.09 -0.51
N PHE A 143 -9.47 -9.82 0.55
CA PHE A 143 -8.48 -10.57 1.30
C PHE A 143 -7.88 -11.73 0.50
N ASN A 144 -8.71 -12.46 -0.25
CA ASN A 144 -8.22 -13.47 -1.20
C ASN A 144 -7.29 -12.88 -2.26
N ASN A 145 -7.49 -11.62 -2.66
CA ASN A 145 -6.55 -10.94 -3.54
C ASN A 145 -5.21 -10.66 -2.85
N ALA A 146 -5.20 -10.25 -1.59
CA ALA A 146 -3.95 -10.10 -0.83
C ALA A 146 -3.20 -11.44 -0.69
N LEU A 147 -3.93 -12.56 -0.54
CA LEU A 147 -3.35 -13.90 -0.49
C LEU A 147 -2.80 -14.39 -1.83
N ASN A 148 -3.19 -13.79 -2.96
CA ASN A 148 -2.61 -14.08 -4.27
C ASN A 148 -1.13 -13.67 -4.38
N ILE A 149 -0.56 -13.00 -3.37
CA ILE A 149 0.88 -12.72 -3.29
C ILE A 149 1.72 -13.98 -3.57
N SER A 150 1.27 -15.15 -3.09
CA SER A 150 1.95 -16.44 -3.30
C SER A 150 2.20 -16.79 -4.77
N LYS A 151 1.34 -16.32 -5.70
CA LYS A 151 1.51 -16.51 -7.14
C LYS A 151 2.71 -15.73 -7.70
N PHE A 152 3.05 -14.61 -7.09
CA PHE A 152 4.13 -13.73 -7.53
C PHE A 152 5.46 -14.05 -6.82
N ILE A 153 5.40 -14.50 -5.57
CA ILE A 153 6.60 -14.79 -4.75
C ILE A 153 7.49 -15.88 -5.33
N ALA A 154 6.91 -16.86 -6.04
CA ALA A 154 7.69 -17.94 -6.64
C ALA A 154 8.78 -17.46 -7.63
N GLN A 155 8.65 -16.24 -8.15
CA GLN A 155 9.59 -15.65 -9.11
C GLN A 155 10.61 -14.72 -8.44
N LEU A 156 10.41 -14.37 -7.17
CA LEU A 156 11.27 -13.42 -6.45
C LEU A 156 12.44 -14.14 -5.78
N LYS A 157 13.59 -13.48 -5.78
CA LYS A 157 14.79 -13.88 -5.06
C LYS A 157 15.04 -12.91 -3.92
N THR A 158 15.78 -13.34 -2.90
CA THR A 158 16.15 -12.49 -1.75
C THR A 158 16.73 -11.14 -2.19
N LYS A 159 17.65 -11.15 -3.16
CA LYS A 159 18.27 -9.94 -3.73
C LYS A 159 17.29 -8.94 -4.35
N ASP A 160 16.11 -9.39 -4.77
CA ASP A 160 15.12 -8.52 -5.39
C ASP A 160 14.43 -7.64 -4.34
N LEU A 161 14.47 -8.07 -3.07
CA LEU A 161 13.87 -7.41 -1.91
C LEU A 161 14.91 -6.80 -0.95
N GLU A 162 16.20 -6.91 -1.25
CA GLU A 162 17.24 -6.23 -0.47
C GLU A 162 17.14 -4.71 -0.63
N PHE A 163 17.53 -3.99 0.43
CA PHE A 163 17.53 -2.54 0.49
C PHE A 163 18.33 -1.95 -0.67
N LYS A 164 17.70 -1.01 -1.39
CA LYS A 164 18.29 -0.34 -2.56
C LYS A 164 17.58 0.99 -2.83
N ASP A 165 18.28 1.84 -3.58
CA ASP A 165 17.82 3.16 -3.99
C ASP A 165 16.86 3.07 -5.19
N LYS A 166 15.71 2.42 -4.99
CA LYS A 166 14.64 2.31 -5.98
C LYS A 166 13.77 3.56 -5.94
N LYS A 167 13.82 4.39 -6.98
CA LYS A 167 12.93 5.57 -7.09
C LYS A 167 11.47 5.12 -7.20
N PHE A 168 10.54 6.00 -6.82
CA PHE A 168 9.11 5.76 -7.03
C PHE A 168 8.45 6.85 -7.88
N GLY A 169 7.27 6.53 -8.41
CA GLY A 169 6.42 7.46 -9.15
C GLY A 169 4.94 7.20 -8.92
N ILE A 170 4.13 8.23 -9.15
CA ILE A 170 2.68 8.17 -9.07
C ILE A 170 2.14 7.50 -10.34
N ASN A 171 1.38 6.42 -10.15
CA ASN A 171 0.78 5.66 -11.23
C ASN A 171 -0.71 6.01 -11.35
N PHE A 172 -1.18 6.26 -12.57
CA PHE A 172 -2.60 6.43 -12.89
C PHE A 172 -3.12 5.35 -13.84
N ASN A 173 -2.35 4.26 -14.03
CA ASN A 173 -2.80 3.10 -14.78
C ASN A 173 -3.98 2.45 -14.05
N ILE A 174 -5.17 2.60 -14.61
CA ILE A 174 -6.39 2.10 -14.01
C ILE A 174 -7.29 1.52 -15.08
N ASP A 175 -8.03 0.46 -14.74
CA ASP A 175 -8.88 -0.28 -15.68
C ASP A 175 -10.31 0.28 -15.77
N ARG A 176 -10.68 1.22 -14.90
CA ARG A 176 -12.02 1.83 -14.87
C ARG A 176 -11.98 3.35 -14.72
N PRO A 177 -12.71 4.11 -15.56
CA PRO A 177 -12.74 5.57 -15.50
C PRO A 177 -13.15 6.14 -14.14
N CYS A 178 -14.14 5.54 -13.46
CA CYS A 178 -14.70 6.07 -12.21
C CYS A 178 -13.66 6.15 -11.07
N HIS A 179 -12.76 5.18 -10.96
CA HIS A 179 -11.74 5.16 -9.91
C HIS A 179 -10.64 6.21 -10.17
N THR A 180 -10.47 6.69 -11.42
CA THR A 180 -9.52 7.76 -11.75
C THR A 180 -9.85 9.08 -11.03
N PHE A 181 -11.13 9.38 -10.84
CA PHE A 181 -11.54 10.62 -10.17
C PHE A 181 -11.19 10.64 -8.69
N SER A 182 -11.22 9.47 -8.02
CA SER A 182 -10.75 9.34 -6.64
C SER A 182 -9.26 9.71 -6.54
N ASP A 183 -8.43 9.13 -7.41
CA ASP A 183 -6.99 9.40 -7.43
C ASP A 183 -6.69 10.85 -7.78
N PHE A 184 -7.44 11.47 -8.69
CA PHE A 184 -7.28 12.89 -8.99
C PHE A 184 -7.66 13.80 -7.84
N ASN A 185 -8.69 13.44 -7.05
CA ASN A 185 -9.00 14.22 -5.87
C ASN A 185 -7.82 14.21 -4.89
N TRP A 186 -7.23 13.03 -4.66
CA TRP A 186 -6.03 12.90 -3.83
C TRP A 186 -4.82 13.61 -4.43
N PHE A 187 -4.58 13.48 -5.73
CA PHE A 187 -3.51 14.19 -6.45
C PHE A 187 -3.58 15.70 -6.25
N ASN A 188 -4.78 16.27 -6.29
CA ASN A 188 -5.00 17.70 -6.07
C ASN A 188 -4.86 18.09 -4.60
N LYS A 189 -5.47 17.33 -3.67
CA LYS A 189 -5.38 17.57 -2.21
C LYS A 189 -3.95 17.50 -1.70
N LEU A 190 -3.15 16.60 -2.26
CA LEU A 190 -1.74 16.39 -1.92
C LEU A 190 -0.79 17.25 -2.75
N HIS A 191 -1.29 18.14 -3.61
CA HIS A 191 -0.47 19.02 -4.44
C HIS A 191 0.66 18.31 -5.21
N LEU A 192 0.33 17.17 -5.85
CA LEU A 192 1.32 16.30 -6.49
C LEU A 192 1.67 16.72 -7.93
N GLN A 193 1.35 17.95 -8.34
CA GLN A 193 1.54 18.43 -9.72
C GLN A 193 2.99 18.33 -10.22
N ASN A 194 3.96 18.45 -9.31
CA ASN A 194 5.39 18.40 -9.63
C ASN A 194 6.05 17.03 -9.30
N CYS A 195 5.29 16.10 -8.71
CA CYS A 195 5.80 14.75 -8.42
C CYS A 195 6.03 13.97 -9.71
N LYS A 196 6.87 12.93 -9.64
CA LYS A 196 7.11 12.02 -10.77
C LYS A 196 5.83 11.24 -11.09
N ILE A 197 5.34 11.35 -12.32
CA ILE A 197 4.15 10.66 -12.80
C ILE A 197 4.58 9.63 -13.83
N ILE A 198 4.19 8.38 -13.65
CA ILE A 198 4.52 7.32 -14.59
C ILE A 198 3.73 7.53 -15.88
N ASN A 199 4.43 7.50 -17.01
CA ASN A 199 3.86 7.61 -18.35
C ASN A 199 3.20 6.28 -18.76
N SER A 200 2.16 5.88 -18.05
CA SER A 200 1.36 4.67 -18.28
C SER A 200 0.03 4.98 -18.96
N PRO A 201 -0.66 3.98 -19.54
CA PRO A 201 -2.02 4.17 -20.06
C PRO A 201 -2.95 4.74 -18.99
N MET A 202 -3.63 5.85 -19.28
CA MET A 202 -4.56 6.51 -18.36
C MET A 202 -5.81 6.99 -19.12
N PHE A 203 -6.99 6.88 -18.49
CA PHE A 203 -8.23 7.37 -19.08
C PHE A 203 -8.25 8.89 -19.24
N PHE A 204 -7.61 9.59 -18.31
CA PHE A 204 -7.61 11.04 -18.23
C PHE A 204 -6.20 11.53 -17.92
N LYS A 205 -5.85 12.69 -18.47
CA LYS A 205 -4.62 13.42 -18.18
C LYS A 205 -4.99 14.88 -17.93
N THR A 206 -4.59 15.44 -16.79
CA THR A 206 -4.85 16.85 -16.50
C THR A 206 -3.68 17.70 -17.00
N ASN A 207 -3.96 18.95 -17.38
CA ASN A 207 -2.92 19.91 -17.77
C ASN A 207 -2.00 20.32 -16.60
N THR A 208 -2.38 20.00 -15.37
CA THR A 208 -1.58 20.24 -14.16
C THR A 208 -0.52 19.18 -13.91
N MET A 209 -0.51 18.07 -14.66
CA MET A 209 0.52 17.06 -14.60
C MET A 209 1.68 17.46 -15.50
N THR A 210 2.87 17.66 -14.93
CA THR A 210 4.00 18.23 -15.69
C THR A 210 5.22 17.32 -15.78
N ASN A 211 5.43 16.41 -14.82
CA ASN A 211 6.65 15.63 -14.67
C ASN A 211 6.43 14.15 -15.01
N PHE A 212 6.23 13.84 -16.30
CA PHE A 212 6.09 12.47 -16.79
C PHE A 212 7.46 11.79 -16.90
N ILE A 213 7.54 10.57 -16.38
CA ILE A 213 8.73 9.71 -16.47
C ILE A 213 8.35 8.38 -17.10
N ASP A 214 9.32 7.77 -17.80
CA ASP A 214 9.15 6.44 -18.34
C ASP A 214 9.15 5.37 -17.23
N ASP A 215 8.57 4.22 -17.54
CA ASP A 215 8.41 3.08 -16.63
C ASP A 215 9.72 2.29 -16.45
N ASP A 216 10.80 3.00 -16.14
CA ASP A 216 12.17 2.46 -16.08
C ASP A 216 12.47 1.86 -14.70
N ASP A 217 11.88 0.71 -14.40
CA ASP A 217 12.22 -0.09 -13.21
C ASP A 217 12.10 0.71 -11.90
N ILE A 218 10.96 1.40 -11.70
CA ILE A 218 10.63 2.17 -10.50
C ILE A 218 9.52 1.53 -9.66
N VAL A 219 9.40 1.93 -8.38
CA VAL A 219 8.24 1.58 -7.56
C VAL A 219 7.03 2.40 -8.00
N LYS A 220 5.93 1.72 -8.26
CA LYS A 220 4.65 2.33 -8.64
C LYS A 220 3.72 2.41 -7.45
N ILE A 221 3.17 3.59 -7.19
CA ILE A 221 2.18 3.80 -6.13
C ILE A 221 1.07 4.71 -6.64
N ARG A 222 -0.17 4.48 -6.19
CA ARG A 222 -1.29 5.38 -6.48
C ARG A 222 -1.43 6.43 -5.37
N PRO A 223 -1.96 7.62 -5.66
CA PRO A 223 -1.99 8.71 -4.68
C PRO A 223 -3.16 8.60 -3.70
N GLY A 224 -4.12 7.70 -3.92
CA GLY A 224 -5.34 7.61 -3.14
C GLY A 224 -5.10 7.18 -1.70
N LEU A 225 -5.25 8.06 -0.71
CA LEU A 225 -4.96 7.70 0.70
C LEU A 225 -6.08 6.91 1.36
N ILE A 226 -7.32 7.39 1.24
CA ILE A 226 -8.50 6.79 1.85
C ILE A 226 -9.57 6.60 0.76
N ASP A 227 -10.25 5.45 0.82
CA ASP A 227 -11.36 5.08 -0.06
C ASP A 227 -12.63 5.91 0.23
N TYR A 228 -13.32 6.35 -0.82
CA TYR A 228 -14.53 7.17 -0.73
C TYR A 228 -15.80 6.39 -0.34
N ASP A 229 -15.76 5.06 -0.36
CA ASP A 229 -16.92 4.17 -0.18
C ASP A 229 -17.58 4.24 1.21
N PHE A 230 -17.03 5.02 2.14
CA PHE A 230 -17.61 5.22 3.47
C PHE A 230 -18.62 6.36 3.56
N HIS A 231 -18.67 7.30 2.61
CA HIS A 231 -19.70 8.35 2.64
C HIS A 231 -21.13 7.83 2.40
N ILE A 232 -21.27 6.60 1.90
CA ILE A 232 -22.58 6.04 1.53
C ILE A 232 -23.19 5.20 2.68
N LYS A 233 -22.39 4.73 3.65
CA LYS A 233 -22.86 3.74 4.65
C LYS A 233 -23.24 4.29 6.04
N ASN A 234 -23.03 5.59 6.31
CA ASN A 234 -23.47 6.21 7.57
C ASN A 234 -24.87 6.87 7.47
N ASN A 235 -25.59 6.68 6.37
CA ASN A 235 -26.92 7.25 6.12
C ASN A 235 -28.08 6.23 6.17
N PHE A 236 -27.87 5.04 6.76
CA PHE A 236 -28.93 4.05 6.99
C PHE A 236 -28.86 3.47 8.39
#